data_AF-A0A9P9YS63-F1
#
_entry.id   AF-A0A9P9YS63-F1
#
_cell.length_a   1.000
_cell.length_b   1.000
_cell.length_c   1.000
_cell.angle_alpha   90.00
_cell.angle_beta   90.00
_cell.angle_gamma   90.00
#
_symmetry.space_group_name_H-M   'P 1'
#
loop_
_entity.id
_entity.type
_entity.pdbx_description
1 polymer ?
#
loop_
_entity_poly.entity_id
_entity_poly.type
_entity_poly.pdbx_seq_one_letter_code
_entity_poly.pdbx_strand_id
1 'polypeptide(L)' 'MQIIFIICLIFIPFGCDSALKDATCGFSYRGVGLCKMLITKIVYIPIENKCRVVHITGCSATGTFFSSVKACEAKCKK' A
#
# COMPACT_ATOMS: atom_id res chain seq x y z
N MET A 1 -13.15 -31.28 -33.55
CA MET A 1 -13.94 -30.78 -32.41
C MET A 1 -13.49 -31.42 -31.08
N GLN A 2 -12.19 -31.32 -30.74
CA GLN A 2 -11.64 -31.84 -29.47
C GLN A 2 -10.47 -30.99 -28.98
N ILE A 3 -9.74 -30.37 -29.91
CA ILE A 3 -8.50 -29.60 -29.65
C ILE A 3 -8.80 -28.22 -29.03
N ILE A 4 -9.99 -27.66 -29.25
CA ILE A 4 -10.38 -26.32 -28.75
C ILE A 4 -10.56 -26.30 -27.22
N PHE A 5 -11.01 -27.41 -26.63
CA PHE A 5 -11.24 -27.52 -25.18
C PHE A 5 -9.93 -27.59 -24.36
N ILE A 6 -8.85 -28.10 -24.97
CA ILE A 6 -7.55 -28.29 -24.31
C ILE A 6 -6.81 -26.95 -24.16
N ILE A 7 -7.03 -26.02 -25.09
CA ILE A 7 -6.41 -24.69 -25.10
C ILE A 7 -6.96 -23.81 -23.96
N CYS A 8 -8.24 -23.96 -23.58
CA CYS A 8 -8.83 -23.22 -22.46
C CYS A 8 -8.32 -23.67 -21.09
N LEU A 9 -7.87 -24.92 -20.93
CA LEU A 9 -7.38 -25.44 -19.65
C LEU A 9 -5.94 -25.01 -19.33
N ILE A 10 -5.15 -24.62 -20.34
CA ILE A 10 -3.75 -24.21 -20.18
C ILE A 10 -3.63 -22.69 -19.92
N PHE A 11 -4.67 -21.91 -20.21
CA PHE A 11 -4.68 -20.44 -19.98
C PHE A 11 -5.04 -20.01 -18.54
N ILE A 12 -5.26 -20.96 -17.63
CA ILE A 12 -5.46 -20.71 -16.20
C ILE A 12 -4.17 -21.11 -15.48
N PRO A 13 -3.11 -20.30 -15.56
CA PRO A 13 -2.89 -19.37 -14.46
C PRO A 13 -2.11 -18.12 -14.89
N PHE A 14 -2.57 -17.36 -15.90
CA PHE A 14 -2.04 -16.00 -16.05
C PHE A 14 -2.82 -15.06 -15.15
N GLY A 15 -2.32 -15.01 -13.91
CA GLY A 15 -2.39 -13.88 -12.98
C GLY A 15 -3.78 -13.36 -12.69
N CYS A 16 -4.25 -13.58 -11.46
CA CYS A 16 -5.15 -12.63 -10.85
C CYS A 16 -4.39 -11.29 -10.73
N ASP A 17 -4.45 -10.47 -11.79
CA ASP A 17 -3.90 -9.12 -11.79
C ASP A 17 -4.73 -8.33 -10.78
N SER A 18 -4.25 -8.32 -9.54
CA SER A 18 -4.83 -7.51 -8.47
C SER A 18 -4.43 -6.06 -8.73
N ALA A 19 -4.98 -5.47 -9.79
CA ALA A 19 -4.98 -4.04 -10.02
C ALA A 19 -6.08 -3.35 -9.20
N LEU A 20 -6.51 -3.94 -8.07
CA LEU A 20 -7.31 -3.22 -7.09
C LEU A 20 -6.37 -2.32 -6.29
N LYS A 21 -6.22 -1.09 -6.78
CA LYS A 21 -5.61 0.03 -6.06
C LYS A 21 -6.07 0.01 -4.61
N ASP A 22 -5.15 -0.33 -3.71
CA ASP A 22 -5.50 -0.66 -2.33
C ASP A 22 -6.10 0.58 -1.64
N ALA A 23 -7.27 0.41 -1.03
CA ALA A 23 -8.00 1.49 -0.34
C ALA A 23 -7.16 2.13 0.80
N THR A 24 -6.17 1.41 1.33
CA THR A 24 -5.28 1.90 2.39
C THR A 24 -4.38 3.08 1.96
N CYS A 25 -4.20 3.29 0.65
CA CYS A 25 -3.38 4.36 0.11
C CYS A 25 -4.03 5.76 0.21
N GLY A 26 -5.29 5.87 0.67
CA GLY A 26 -5.97 7.16 0.86
C GLY A 26 -6.11 7.60 2.32
N PHE A 27 -5.60 6.82 3.28
CA PHE A 27 -5.91 7.03 4.69
C PHE A 27 -5.05 8.11 5.34
N SER A 28 -5.67 9.01 6.12
CA SER A 28 -4.97 10.05 6.88
C SER A 28 -4.26 9.46 8.10
N TYR A 29 -3.06 9.94 8.41
CA TYR A 29 -2.31 9.52 9.61
C TYR A 29 -2.30 10.62 10.67
N ARG A 30 -2.24 10.21 11.95
CA ARG A 30 -2.17 11.14 13.10
C ARG A 30 -1.42 10.53 14.29
N GLY A 31 -0.78 11.38 15.07
CA GLY A 31 -0.28 11.03 16.40
C GLY A 31 -1.40 10.93 17.43
N VAL A 32 -1.25 10.00 18.37
CA VAL A 32 -2.19 9.71 19.46
C VAL A 32 -1.49 9.92 20.80
N GLY A 33 -2.18 10.58 21.73
CA GLY A 33 -1.68 10.89 23.07
C GLY A 33 -0.90 12.22 23.15
N LEU A 34 -0.58 12.63 24.37
CA LEU A 34 0.07 13.92 24.67
C LEU A 34 1.61 13.83 24.81
N CYS A 35 2.20 12.67 24.53
CA CYS A 35 3.65 12.49 24.55
C CYS A 35 4.32 13.35 23.46
N LYS A 36 5.52 13.85 23.76
CA LYS A 36 6.35 14.60 22.80
C LYS A 36 7.39 13.71 22.11
N MET A 37 7.09 12.42 21.95
CA MET A 37 7.98 11.48 21.26
C MET A 37 7.82 11.64 19.75
N LEU A 38 8.94 11.50 19.02
CA LEU A 38 8.97 11.53 17.57
C LEU A 38 8.87 10.10 17.00
N ILE A 39 7.77 9.80 16.31
CA ILE A 39 7.50 8.49 15.73
C ILE A 39 7.77 8.57 14.22
N THR A 40 8.80 7.87 13.75
CA THR A 40 9.16 7.78 12.34
C THR A 40 8.35 6.69 11.66
N LYS A 41 7.60 7.04 10.60
CA LYS A 41 6.80 6.10 9.81
C LYS A 41 6.92 6.39 8.33
N ILE A 42 6.65 5.37 7.50
CA ILE A 42 6.57 5.53 6.05
C ILE A 42 5.10 5.55 5.66
N VAL A 43 4.70 6.59 4.93
CA VAL A 43 3.32 6.83 4.50
C VAL A 43 3.31 7.16 3.01
N TYR A 44 2.19 6.88 2.35
CA TYR A 44 1.94 7.33 1.00
C TYR A 44 1.20 8.67 1.03
N ILE A 45 1.67 9.63 0.22
CA ILE A 45 1.09 10.97 0.11
C ILE A 45 0.38 11.06 -1.24
N PRO A 46 -0.97 10.99 -1.28
CA PRO A 46 -1.73 10.91 -2.53
C PRO A 46 -1.57 12.13 -3.42
N ILE A 47 -1.47 13.32 -2.83
CA ILE A 47 -1.30 14.59 -3.55
C ILE A 47 0.05 14.67 -4.28
N GLU A 48 1.07 13.98 -3.78
CA GLU A 48 2.42 13.98 -4.37
C GLU A 48 2.69 12.72 -5.22
N ASN A 49 1.78 11.72 -5.19
CA ASN A 49 1.98 10.37 -5.72
C ASN A 49 3.32 9.75 -5.26
N LYS A 50 3.69 9.95 -3.98
CA LYS A 50 5.00 9.55 -3.42
C LYS A 50 4.89 8.94 -2.04
N CYS A 51 5.76 7.97 -1.77
CA CYS A 51 5.99 7.43 -0.44
C CYS A 51 7.09 8.23 0.28
N ARG A 52 6.81 8.68 1.50
CA ARG A 52 7.76 9.48 2.28
C ARG A 52 7.90 8.94 3.70
N VAL A 53 9.09 9.16 4.26
CA VAL A 53 9.32 9.05 5.70
C VAL A 53 8.77 10.33 6.33
N VAL A 54 7.88 10.17 7.31
CA VAL A 54 7.28 11.25 8.08
C VAL A 54 7.56 11.06 9.56
N HIS A 55 7.62 12.19 10.27
CA HIS A 55 7.78 12.22 11.71
C HIS A 55 6.48 12.69 12.35
N ILE A 56 5.92 11.86 13.20
CA ILE A 56 4.63 12.08 13.85
C ILE A 56 4.89 12.24 15.34
N THR A 57 4.45 13.36 15.92
CA THR A 57 4.54 13.56 17.37
C THR A 57 3.38 12.86 18.07
N GLY A 58 3.67 12.04 19.07
CA GLY A 58 2.65 11.38 19.89
C GLY A 58 3.22 10.25 20.74
N CYS A 59 2.37 9.58 21.51
CA CYS A 59 2.73 8.32 22.18
C CYS A 59 2.65 7.14 21.20
N SER A 60 1.66 7.20 20.30
CA SER A 60 1.41 6.22 19.23
C SER A 60 1.02 6.95 17.95
N ALA A 61 0.97 6.22 16.84
CA ALA A 61 0.48 6.75 15.57
C ALA A 61 -0.62 5.84 15.01
N THR A 62 -1.68 6.45 14.45
CA THR A 62 -2.77 5.76 13.76
C THR A 62 -2.74 6.12 12.28
N GLY A 63 -2.95 5.12 11.42
CA GLY A 63 -2.99 5.29 9.97
C GLY A 63 -2.42 4.08 9.25
N THR A 64 -2.29 4.19 7.92
CA THR A 64 -1.59 3.19 7.10
C THR A 64 -0.10 3.49 7.12
N PHE A 65 0.69 2.56 7.66
CA PHE A 65 2.15 2.68 7.68
C PHE A 65 2.79 1.49 6.97
N PHE A 66 3.90 1.76 6.30
CA PHE A 66 4.66 0.76 5.57
C PHE A 66 5.98 0.47 6.27
N SER A 67 6.47 -0.76 6.12
CA SER A 67 7.78 -1.19 6.63
C SER A 67 8.95 -0.66 5.78
N SER A 68 8.72 -0.37 4.50
CA SER A 68 9.73 0.17 3.58
C SER A 68 9.12 1.05 2.51
N VAL A 69 9.93 1.94 1.94
CA VAL A 69 9.54 2.79 0.80
C VAL A 69 9.18 1.92 -0.40
N LYS A 70 9.96 0.87 -0.69
CA LYS A 70 9.69 -0.06 -1.79
C LYS A 70 8.33 -0.76 -1.65
N ALA A 71 7.99 -1.23 -0.45
CA ALA A 71 6.67 -1.84 -0.19
C ALA A 71 5.52 -0.84 -0.35
N CYS A 72 5.73 0.40 0.10
CA CYS A 72 4.77 1.48 -0.10
C CYS A 72 4.56 1.80 -1.58
N GLU A 73 5.65 1.97 -2.33
CA GLU A 73 5.57 2.30 -3.76
C GLU A 73 4.95 1.17 -4.56
N ALA A 74 5.33 -0.09 -4.30
CA ALA A 74 4.74 -1.25 -4.95
C ALA A 74 3.24 -1.37 -4.72
N LYS A 75 2.74 -0.88 -3.57
CA LYS A 75 1.32 -0.97 -3.20
C LYS A 75 0.48 0.22 -3.66
N CYS A 76 1.04 1.42 -3.62
CA CYS A 76 0.26 2.66 -3.74
C CYS A 76 0.62 3.56 -4.92
N LYS A 77 1.83 3.44 -5.48
CA LYS A 77 2.29 4.31 -6.56
C LYS A 77 1.53 3.96 -7.84
N LYS A 78 0.99 4.99 -8.49
CA LYS A 78 0.35 4.90 -9.79
C LYS A 78 1.33 5.25 -10.90
#